data_AF-A0A6G3QGF6-F1
#
_entry.id   AF-A0A6G3QGF6-F1
#
_cell.length_a   1.000
_cell.length_b   1.000
_cell.length_c   1.000
_cell.angle_alpha   90.00
_cell.angle_beta   90.00
_cell.angle_gamma   90.00
#
_symmetry.space_group_name_H-M   'P 1'
#
loop_
_entity.id
_entity.type
_entity.pdbx_description
1 polymer ?
#
loop_
_entity_poly.entity_id
_entity_poly.type
_entity_poly.pdbx_seq_one_letter_code
_entity_poly.pdbx_strand_id
1 'polypeptide(L)'
;MSHETSATAVADVSVRLAAVFLPAPLPREGRIAFWDPEGDTGLPDQGAGRTELTVVRRHGAGVRRRTTPALTLPVDVALPLLVRARRDPAAHPATACWGAAAL
;
A
#
# COMPACT_ATOMS: atom_id res chain seq x y z
N MET A 1 18.19 -0.21 -20.92
CA MET A 1 16.94 0.06 -21.66
C MET A 1 15.81 -0.77 -21.02
N SER A 2 15.53 -0.54 -19.72
CA SER A 2 14.63 -1.41 -18.92
C SER A 2 13.75 -0.66 -17.90
N HIS A 3 13.67 0.68 -17.97
CA HIS A 3 12.89 1.47 -17.02
C HIS A 3 11.40 1.62 -17.43
N GLU A 4 11.06 1.32 -18.68
CA GLU A 4 9.72 1.60 -19.25
C GLU A 4 8.62 0.68 -18.68
N THR A 5 8.94 -0.60 -18.39
CA THR A 5 7.93 -1.56 -17.88
C THR A 5 7.55 -1.31 -16.42
N SER A 6 8.40 -0.65 -15.63
CA SER A 6 8.10 -0.36 -14.21
C SER A 6 7.05 0.72 -14.03
N ALA A 7 7.02 1.76 -14.86
CA ALA A 7 6.17 2.94 -14.66
C ALA A 7 4.67 2.66 -14.90
N THR A 8 4.35 1.80 -15.87
CA THR A 8 2.96 1.44 -16.21
C THR A 8 2.32 0.52 -15.16
N ALA A 9 3.12 -0.32 -14.47
CA ALA A 9 2.64 -1.26 -13.46
C ALA A 9 2.26 -0.59 -12.12
N VAL A 10 2.78 0.60 -11.83
CA VAL A 10 2.43 1.40 -10.63
C VAL A 10 1.02 2.00 -10.75
N ALA A 11 0.49 2.13 -11.98
CA ALA A 11 -0.75 2.84 -12.26
C ALA A 11 -2.02 2.09 -11.80
N ASP A 12 -1.93 0.82 -11.42
CA ASP A 12 -3.08 -0.04 -11.12
C ASP A 12 -3.28 -0.30 -9.61
N VAL A 13 -2.53 0.39 -8.74
CA VAL A 13 -2.74 0.27 -7.29
C VAL A 13 -4.03 1.00 -6.91
N SER A 14 -5.06 0.22 -6.58
CA SER A 14 -6.34 0.74 -6.13
C SER A 14 -6.22 1.63 -4.90
N VAL A 15 -6.84 2.82 -4.95
CA VAL A 15 -6.90 3.78 -3.84
C VAL A 15 -7.66 3.24 -2.61
N ARG A 16 -8.44 2.17 -2.78
CA ARG A 16 -9.20 1.50 -1.71
C ARG A 16 -8.33 0.60 -0.83
N LEU A 17 -7.11 0.27 -1.26
CA LEU A 17 -6.16 -0.48 -0.46
C LEU A 17 -5.66 0.38 0.70
N ALA A 18 -5.43 -0.22 1.86
CA ALA A 18 -4.85 0.45 3.01
C ALA A 18 -3.32 0.54 2.87
N ALA A 19 -2.76 1.74 3.03
CA ALA A 19 -1.32 1.97 3.00
C ALA A 19 -0.68 2.03 4.40
N VAL A 20 0.52 1.47 4.54
CA VAL A 20 1.36 1.56 5.74
C VAL A 20 2.84 1.67 5.36
N PHE A 21 3.62 2.45 6.12
CA PHE A 21 5.08 2.50 5.98
C PHE A 21 5.76 1.33 6.69
N LEU A 22 6.68 0.67 5.99
CA LEU A 22 7.55 -0.38 6.50
C LEU A 22 8.97 0.18 6.64
N PRO A 23 9.50 0.31 7.87
CA PRO A 23 10.86 0.78 8.07
C PRO A 23 11.89 -0.24 7.61
N ALA A 24 13.05 0.25 7.21
CA ALA A 24 14.23 -0.54 6.85
C ALA A 24 15.47 0.04 7.57
N PRO A 25 16.58 -0.70 7.67
CA PRO A 25 17.81 -0.21 8.31
C PRO A 25 18.33 1.09 7.72
N LEU A 26 18.16 1.28 6.40
CA LEU A 26 18.45 2.54 5.73
C LEU A 26 17.15 3.28 5.42
N PRO A 27 17.04 4.59 5.74
CA PRO A 27 15.80 5.34 5.51
C PRO A 27 15.29 5.28 4.07
N ARG A 28 16.19 5.31 3.08
CA ARG A 28 15.86 5.24 1.64
C ARG A 28 15.36 3.86 1.19
N GLU A 29 15.55 2.82 1.99
CA GLU A 29 15.09 1.46 1.71
C GLU A 29 13.71 1.18 2.32
N GLY A 30 13.14 2.14 3.07
CA GLY A 30 11.78 2.06 3.55
C GLY A 30 10.79 1.85 2.39
N ARG A 31 9.68 1.18 2.69
CA ARG A 31 8.67 0.82 1.69
C ARG A 31 7.28 1.25 2.13
N ILE A 32 6.38 1.48 1.18
CA ILE A 32 4.94 1.57 1.45
C ILE A 32 4.31 0.24 1.05
N ALA A 33 3.58 -0.36 1.98
CA ALA A 33 2.81 -1.57 1.75
C ALA A 33 1.33 -1.25 1.59
N PHE A 34 0.72 -1.77 0.54
CA PHE A 34 -0.70 -1.70 0.24
C PHE A 34 -1.32 -3.08 0.47
N TRP A 35 -2.38 -3.14 1.26
CA TRP A 35 -3.10 -4.38 1.53
C TRP A 35 -4.61 -4.13 1.51
N ASP A 36 -5.37 -5.17 1.18
CA ASP A 36 -6.82 -5.10 1.11
C ASP A 36 -7.46 -5.42 2.47
N PRO A 37 -8.22 -4.49 3.06
CA PRO A 37 -8.92 -4.78 4.28
C PRO A 37 -10.04 -5.80 4.17
N GLU A 38 -10.77 -5.80 3.07
CA GLU A 38 -11.90 -6.70 2.90
C GLU A 38 -11.42 -8.03 2.29
N GLY A 39 -10.40 -7.97 1.43
CA GLY A 39 -9.80 -9.12 0.76
C GLY A 39 -10.46 -9.45 -0.59
N ASP A 40 -11.39 -8.61 -1.04
CA ASP A 40 -12.24 -8.82 -2.22
C ASP A 40 -11.73 -8.08 -3.47
N THR A 41 -10.95 -7.01 -3.29
CA THR A 41 -10.40 -6.16 -4.36
C THR A 41 -9.25 -6.84 -5.08
N GLY A 42 -8.54 -7.73 -4.38
CA GLY A 42 -7.32 -8.36 -4.88
C GLY A 42 -6.14 -7.39 -4.91
N LEU A 43 -4.93 -7.94 -5.03
CA LEU A 43 -3.71 -7.17 -5.23
C LEU A 43 -3.24 -7.32 -6.67
N PRO A 44 -2.67 -6.27 -7.29
CA PRO A 44 -2.09 -6.35 -8.62
C PRO A 44 -1.09 -7.51 -8.69
N ASP A 45 -1.20 -8.33 -9.73
CA ASP A 45 -0.58 -9.65 -9.74
C ASP A 45 0.88 -9.67 -10.21
N GLN A 46 1.50 -8.50 -10.47
CA GLN A 46 2.71 -8.43 -11.28
C GLN A 46 3.91 -7.81 -10.54
N GLY A 47 4.90 -8.64 -10.19
CA GLY A 47 6.29 -8.22 -9.95
C GLY A 47 6.87 -8.41 -8.53
N ALA A 48 8.17 -8.13 -8.41
CA ALA A 48 8.88 -8.08 -7.13
C ALA A 48 8.25 -7.02 -6.22
N GLY A 49 7.77 -7.43 -5.05
CA GLY A 49 7.09 -6.53 -4.11
C GLY A 49 5.99 -7.18 -3.29
N ARG A 50 5.51 -8.37 -3.65
CA ARG A 50 4.54 -9.10 -2.83
C ARG A 50 5.17 -9.54 -1.50
N THR A 51 4.45 -9.31 -0.41
CA THR A 51 4.86 -9.69 0.94
C THR A 51 3.65 -10.07 1.77
N GLU A 52 3.87 -10.48 3.01
CA GLU A 52 2.83 -10.71 3.98
C GLU A 52 2.92 -9.67 5.11
N LEU A 53 1.78 -9.15 5.53
CA LEU A 53 1.66 -8.30 6.71
C LEU A 53 0.86 -9.03 7.78
N THR A 54 1.34 -8.94 9.02
CA THR A 54 0.52 -9.29 10.18
C THR A 54 -0.24 -8.06 10.64
N VAL A 55 -1.55 -8.07 10.51
CA VAL A 55 -2.43 -6.97 10.91
C VAL A 55 -3.32 -7.37 12.07
N VAL A 56 -3.58 -6.43 12.98
CA VAL A 56 -4.55 -6.62 14.07
C VAL A 56 -5.87 -6.00 13.63
N ARG A 57 -6.94 -6.81 13.65
CA ARG A 57 -8.27 -6.38 13.23
C ARG A 57 -9.30 -6.73 14.28
N ARG A 58 -10.39 -5.95 14.29
CA ARG A 58 -11.58 -6.27 15.08
C ARG A 58 -12.16 -7.59 14.60
N HIS A 59 -12.59 -8.41 15.55
CA HIS A 59 -13.26 -9.68 15.30
C HIS A 59 -14.28 -9.93 16.41
N GLY A 60 -15.56 -9.78 16.08
CA GLY A 60 -16.64 -9.76 17.07
C GLY A 60 -16.40 -8.67 18.12
N ALA A 61 -16.45 -9.05 19.40
CA ALA A 61 -16.18 -8.15 20.53
C ALA A 61 -14.68 -7.97 20.86
N GLY A 62 -13.77 -8.61 20.13
CA GLY A 62 -12.32 -8.59 20.41
C GLY A 62 -11.47 -8.19 19.20
N VAL A 63 -10.17 -8.51 19.29
CA VAL A 63 -9.22 -8.34 18.19
C VAL A 63 -8.48 -9.65 17.89
N ARG A 64 -8.17 -9.89 16.63
CA ARG A 64 -7.32 -11.02 16.19
C ARG A 64 -6.22 -10.54 15.26
N ARG A 65 -5.08 -11.23 15.34
CA ARG A 65 -3.99 -11.12 14.35
C ARG A 65 -4.35 -11.95 13.13
N ARG A 66 -4.11 -11.41 11.95
CA ARG A 66 -4.27 -12.10 10.67
C ARG A 66 -3.09 -11.76 9.77
N THR A 67 -2.55 -12.77 9.09
CA THR A 67 -1.60 -12.60 8.00
C THR A 67 -2.38 -12.29 6.72
N THR A 68 -2.01 -11.22 6.03
CA THR A 68 -2.65 -10.76 4.78
C THR A 68 -1.59 -10.53 3.72
N PRO A 69 -1.86 -10.86 2.45
CA PRO A 69 -0.96 -10.45 1.37
C PRO A 69 -0.94 -8.92 1.28
N ALA A 70 0.20 -8.38 0.85
CA ALA A 70 0.41 -6.97 0.59
C ALA A 70 1.34 -6.77 -0.62
N LEU A 71 1.15 -5.66 -1.31
CA LEU A 71 2.06 -5.16 -2.35
C LEU A 71 2.94 -4.07 -1.74
N THR A 72 4.26 -4.21 -1.84
CA THR A 72 5.21 -3.21 -1.36
C THR A 72 5.88 -2.47 -2.49
N LEU A 73 5.89 -1.15 -2.39
CA LEU A 73 6.55 -0.25 -3.32
C LEU A 73 7.63 0.55 -2.58
N PRO A 74 8.74 0.88 -3.27
CA PRO A 74 9.63 1.95 -2.81
C PRO A 74 8.85 3.25 -2.57
N VAL A 75 9.33 4.08 -1.63
CA VAL A 75 8.63 5.33 -1.25
C VAL A 75 8.49 6.30 -2.43
N ASP A 76 9.54 6.46 -3.24
CA ASP A 76 9.53 7.31 -4.44
C ASP A 76 8.48 6.88 -5.47
N VAL A 77 8.26 5.57 -5.60
CA VAL A 77 7.24 4.98 -6.46
C VAL A 77 5.83 5.17 -5.86
N ALA A 78 5.68 5.06 -4.55
CA ALA A 78 4.38 5.18 -3.87
C ALA A 78 3.88 6.64 -3.72
N LEU A 79 4.79 7.60 -3.57
CA LEU A 79 4.45 8.99 -3.26
C LEU A 79 3.47 9.62 -4.25
N PRO A 80 3.66 9.54 -5.59
CA PRO A 80 2.71 10.10 -6.55
C PRO A 80 1.30 9.48 -6.44
N LEU A 81 1.21 8.19 -6.08
CA LEU A 81 -0.08 7.51 -5.86
C LEU A 81 -0.78 8.05 -4.61
N LEU A 82 -0.05 8.17 -3.50
CA LEU A 82 -0.58 8.64 -2.22
C LEU A 82 -1.07 10.09 -2.31
N VAL A 83 -0.29 10.97 -2.94
CA VAL A 83 -0.65 12.39 -3.13
C VAL A 83 -1.93 12.52 -3.96
N ARG A 84 -2.12 11.70 -4.99
CA ARG A 84 -3.37 11.65 -5.79
C ARG A 84 -4.54 11.14 -4.96
N ALA A 85 -4.36 10.02 -4.24
CA ALA A 85 -5.40 9.36 -3.45
C ALA A 85 -5.94 10.24 -2.30
N ARG A 86 -5.14 11.16 -1.75
CA ARG A 86 -5.56 12.08 -0.67
C ARG A 86 -6.89 12.79 -0.92
N ARG A 87 -7.18 13.12 -2.18
CA ARG A 87 -8.39 13.87 -2.57
C ARG A 87 -9.51 12.97 -3.11
N ASP A 88 -9.28 11.67 -3.20
CA ASP A 88 -10.26 10.71 -3.73
C ASP A 88 -11.23 10.28 -2.62
N PRO A 89 -12.55 10.48 -2.78
CA PRO A 89 -13.55 10.06 -1.79
C PRO A 89 -13.61 8.55 -1.56
N ALA A 90 -13.16 7.74 -2.52
CA ALA A 90 -13.08 6.29 -2.41
C ALA A 90 -11.77 5.81 -1.76
N ALA A 91 -10.83 6.71 -1.46
CA ALA A 91 -9.56 6.31 -0.87
C ALA A 91 -9.75 5.75 0.55
N HIS A 92 -8.98 4.70 0.85
CA HIS A 92 -8.92 4.21 2.22
C HIS A 92 -8.37 5.31 3.15
N PRO A 93 -8.91 5.50 4.36
CA PRO A 93 -8.48 6.57 5.27
C PRO A 93 -6.97 6.57 5.56
N ALA A 94 -6.36 5.39 5.73
CA ALA A 94 -4.90 5.27 5.93
C ALA A 94 -4.10 5.78 4.71
N THR A 95 -4.59 5.50 3.50
CA THR A 95 -3.96 5.92 2.23
C THR A 95 -4.08 7.42 2.04
N ALA A 96 -5.26 7.98 2.31
CA ALA A 96 -5.46 9.43 2.30
C ALA A 96 -4.59 10.15 3.35
N CYS A 97 -4.44 9.57 4.54
CA CYS A 97 -3.58 10.10 5.61
C CYS A 97 -2.11 10.20 5.16
N TRP A 98 -1.55 9.13 4.58
CA TRP A 98 -0.18 9.16 4.05
C TRP A 98 -0.02 10.16 2.91
N GLY A 99 -1.04 10.34 2.06
CA GLY A 99 -1.05 11.39 1.05
C GLY A 99 -1.04 12.80 1.63
N ALA A 100 -1.68 13.02 2.78
CA ALA A 100 -1.64 14.29 3.49
C ALA A 100 -0.29 14.54 4.18
N ALA A 101 0.37 13.50 4.70
CA ALA A 101 1.67 13.61 5.36
C ALA A 101 2.83 13.94 4.39
N ALA A 102 2.63 13.76 3.08
CA ALA A 102 3.63 14.04 2.06
C ALA A 102 3.68 15.52 1.61
N LEU A 103 2.80 16.38 2.13
CA LEU A 103 2.65 17.80 1.78
C LEU A 103 2.93 18.69 2.98
#